data_AF-A0A7R8XAM6-F1
#
_entry.id   AF-A0A7R8XAM6-F1
#
_cell.length_a   1.000
_cell.length_b   1.000
_cell.length_c   1.000
_cell.angle_alpha   90.00
_cell.angle_beta   90.00
_cell.angle_gamma   90.00
#
_symmetry.space_group_name_H-M   'P 1'
#
loop_
_entity.id
_entity.type
_entity.pdbx_description
1 polymer ?
#
loop_
_entity_poly.entity_id
_entity_poly.type
_entity_poly.pdbx_seq_one_letter_code
_entity_poly.pdbx_strand_id
1 'polypeptide(L)'
;MRTQKKRQEDELHRQQNRSERKTRHGIPDYETSLHPPECGVVYTEYGAVAAGEVLMGLAFGSAPAHAKLADLFHDEPRIFDFIARDPELKGAVIFNYYAATVAGNLAQSAVYDATPTVPDSQNPIGPSGTWSSFTQRGGSQQMTGTISSKIHPTEYALANDMERVSHATNAELYGGIDGLLLARKFPETESSFTDLSRILEAYYSDRGLGPAGDASRVFGACNRFGLVGDESLVPSTEMDLQIRAMAYALYLKTHGPYPLPPAQTVRASIDERVQSVLRLYRDFVASGVNVWKRTDNLSPASNVDIFVNLDLEGKESQEAQSGKNR
;
A
#
# COMPACT_ATOMS: atom_id res chain seq x y z
N MET A 1 -60.26 -39.75 -2.65
CA MET A 1 -58.79 -39.81 -2.83
C MET A 1 -58.21 -38.75 -3.78
N ARG A 2 -58.85 -38.36 -4.90
CA ARG A 2 -58.30 -37.33 -5.82
C ARG A 2 -58.16 -35.92 -5.21
N THR A 3 -58.95 -35.58 -4.20
CA THR A 3 -59.00 -34.23 -3.61
C THR A 3 -57.88 -33.95 -2.61
N GLN A 4 -57.29 -34.99 -1.99
CA GLN A 4 -56.17 -34.82 -1.04
C GLN A 4 -54.84 -34.64 -1.78
N LYS A 5 -54.63 -35.36 -2.88
CA LYS A 5 -53.42 -35.25 -3.70
C LYS A 5 -53.25 -33.85 -4.31
N LYS A 6 -54.34 -33.27 -4.82
CA LYS A 6 -54.32 -31.91 -5.37
C LYS A 6 -54.03 -30.84 -4.32
N ARG A 7 -54.51 -31.03 -3.08
CA ARG A 7 -54.19 -30.12 -1.96
C ARG A 7 -52.71 -30.19 -1.56
N GLN A 8 -52.10 -31.37 -1.58
CA GLN A 8 -50.66 -31.52 -1.33
C GLN A 8 -49.80 -30.87 -2.42
N GLU A 9 -50.20 -31.01 -3.69
CA GLU A 9 -49.48 -30.39 -4.82
C GLU A 9 -49.58 -28.85 -4.79
N ASP A 10 -50.74 -28.30 -4.47
CA ASP A 10 -50.95 -26.86 -4.32
C ASP A 10 -50.17 -26.28 -3.12
N GLU A 11 -50.01 -27.07 -2.06
CA GLU A 11 -49.25 -26.67 -0.86
C GLU A 11 -47.73 -26.73 -1.11
N LEU A 12 -47.26 -27.71 -1.88
CA LEU A 12 -45.86 -27.80 -2.33
C LEU A 12 -45.48 -26.60 -3.24
N HIS A 13 -46.34 -26.26 -4.19
CA HIS A 13 -46.16 -25.09 -5.07
C HIS A 13 -46.17 -23.77 -4.28
N ARG A 14 -47.00 -23.66 -3.23
CA ARG A 14 -47.02 -22.49 -2.35
C ARG A 14 -45.77 -22.41 -1.47
N GLN A 15 -45.20 -23.52 -1.06
CA GLN A 15 -43.94 -23.56 -0.32
C GLN A 15 -42.74 -23.19 -1.20
N GLN A 16 -42.66 -23.71 -2.44
CA GLN A 16 -41.63 -23.32 -3.42
C GLN A 16 -41.71 -21.84 -3.80
N ASN A 17 -42.92 -21.31 -4.06
CA ASN A 17 -43.08 -19.88 -4.34
C ASN A 17 -42.78 -18.99 -3.12
N ARG A 18 -42.90 -19.51 -1.89
CA ARG A 18 -42.48 -18.80 -0.66
C ARG A 18 -40.97 -18.85 -0.45
N SER A 19 -40.28 -19.93 -0.80
CA SER A 19 -38.81 -19.96 -0.79
C SER A 19 -38.22 -19.03 -1.87
N GLU A 20 -38.81 -19.01 -3.07
CA GLU A 20 -38.39 -18.10 -4.16
C GLU A 20 -38.73 -16.63 -3.90
N ARG A 21 -39.75 -16.33 -3.09
CA ARG A 21 -40.01 -14.95 -2.63
C ARG A 21 -39.13 -14.53 -1.48
N LYS A 22 -38.70 -15.44 -0.59
CA LYS A 22 -37.73 -15.13 0.46
C LYS A 22 -36.33 -14.83 -0.10
N THR A 23 -35.95 -15.38 -1.24
CA THR A 23 -34.72 -15.00 -1.96
C THR A 23 -34.83 -13.68 -2.72
N ARG A 24 -36.02 -13.10 -2.91
CA ARG A 24 -36.19 -11.79 -3.58
C ARG A 24 -36.06 -10.59 -2.65
N HIS A 25 -36.11 -10.77 -1.33
CA HIS A 25 -35.89 -9.71 -0.32
C HIS A 25 -34.83 -10.14 0.71
N GLY A 26 -34.01 -11.12 0.36
CA GLY A 26 -32.76 -11.35 1.08
C GLY A 26 -31.82 -10.19 0.79
N ILE A 27 -31.19 -9.68 1.86
CA ILE A 27 -29.86 -9.06 1.75
C ILE A 27 -29.08 -9.94 0.77
N PRO A 28 -28.48 -9.39 -0.29
CA PRO A 28 -27.75 -10.20 -1.26
C PRO A 28 -26.83 -11.11 -0.45
N ASP A 29 -26.96 -12.44 -0.64
CA ASP A 29 -25.88 -13.33 -0.25
C ASP A 29 -24.66 -12.75 -0.95
N TYR A 30 -23.78 -12.14 -0.17
CA TYR A 30 -22.46 -11.83 -0.65
C TYR A 30 -21.90 -13.22 -0.95
N GLU A 31 -21.84 -13.59 -2.22
CA GLU A 31 -20.70 -14.37 -2.62
C GLU A 31 -19.53 -13.50 -2.17
N THR A 32 -18.89 -13.91 -1.07
CA THR A 32 -17.53 -13.51 -0.70
C THR A 32 -16.80 -13.23 -1.99
N SER A 33 -16.57 -11.95 -2.29
CA SER A 33 -15.62 -11.59 -3.33
C SER A 33 -14.38 -12.41 -3.02
N LEU A 34 -13.97 -13.30 -3.94
CA LEU A 34 -12.76 -14.11 -3.78
C LEU A 34 -11.49 -13.24 -3.68
N HIS A 35 -11.64 -11.91 -3.77
CA HIS A 35 -10.62 -10.89 -3.81
C HIS A 35 -10.96 -9.80 -2.79
N PRO A 36 -10.18 -9.66 -1.69
CA PRO A 36 -10.45 -8.64 -0.71
C PRO A 36 -10.23 -7.24 -1.32
N PRO A 37 -11.12 -6.26 -1.05
CA PRO A 37 -10.90 -4.90 -1.49
C PRO A 37 -9.75 -4.22 -0.74
N GLU A 38 -9.00 -3.39 -1.44
CA GLU A 38 -8.03 -2.47 -0.86
C GLU A 38 -8.60 -1.04 -0.96
N CYS A 39 -8.75 -0.40 0.20
CA CYS A 39 -9.30 0.95 0.29
C CYS A 39 -8.21 2.01 0.05
N GLY A 40 -8.62 3.21 -0.39
CA GLY A 40 -7.70 4.34 -0.55
C GLY A 40 -6.76 4.23 -1.77
N VAL A 41 -6.97 3.24 -2.63
CA VAL A 41 -6.30 3.14 -3.92
C VAL A 41 -6.94 4.10 -4.92
N VAL A 42 -6.13 4.78 -5.70
CA VAL A 42 -6.55 5.73 -6.74
C VAL A 42 -5.98 5.30 -8.08
N TYR A 43 -6.79 5.44 -9.12
CA TYR A 43 -6.37 5.18 -10.48
C TYR A 43 -5.55 6.36 -11.02
N THR A 44 -4.42 6.05 -11.65
CA THR A 44 -3.61 7.02 -12.40
C THR A 44 -3.25 6.41 -13.75
N GLU A 45 -2.89 7.25 -14.73
CA GLU A 45 -2.41 6.78 -16.04
C GLU A 45 -1.13 5.93 -15.93
N TYR A 46 -0.42 6.03 -14.80
CA TYR A 46 0.82 5.31 -14.53
C TYR A 46 0.66 4.16 -13.54
N GLY A 47 -0.57 3.75 -13.21
CA GLY A 47 -0.88 2.61 -12.34
C GLY A 47 -1.82 2.92 -11.19
N ALA A 48 -2.25 1.88 -10.48
CA ALA A 48 -3.03 2.00 -9.25
C ALA A 48 -2.11 2.36 -8.08
N VAL A 49 -2.46 3.39 -7.32
CA VAL A 49 -1.60 3.95 -6.28
C VAL A 49 -2.36 4.06 -4.97
N ALA A 50 -1.78 3.58 -3.87
CA ALA A 50 -2.31 3.86 -2.54
C ALA A 50 -2.10 5.34 -2.21
N ALA A 51 -3.17 6.15 -2.28
CA ALA A 51 -3.04 7.61 -2.12
C ALA A 51 -2.61 8.00 -0.71
N GLY A 52 -2.94 7.19 0.31
CA GLY A 52 -2.48 7.40 1.67
C GLY A 52 -0.97 7.49 1.78
N GLU A 53 -0.24 6.58 1.13
CA GLU A 53 1.23 6.57 1.10
C GLU A 53 1.83 7.85 0.48
N VAL A 54 1.21 8.32 -0.60
CA VAL A 54 1.63 9.55 -1.29
C VAL A 54 1.45 10.77 -0.38
N LEU A 55 0.27 10.88 0.25
CA LEU A 55 -0.06 11.97 1.17
C LEU A 55 0.82 11.96 2.42
N MET A 56 1.12 10.78 2.94
CA MET A 56 2.02 10.61 4.09
C MET A 56 3.45 11.02 3.74
N GLY A 57 3.95 10.62 2.57
CA GLY A 57 5.24 11.09 2.06
C GLY A 57 5.31 12.62 1.97
N LEU A 58 4.30 13.26 1.38
CA LEU A 58 4.23 14.72 1.31
C LEU A 58 4.18 15.38 2.70
N ALA A 59 3.31 14.88 3.59
CA ALA A 59 3.16 15.41 4.94
C ALA A 59 4.49 15.37 5.72
N PHE A 60 5.15 14.22 5.76
CA PHE A 60 6.43 14.09 6.46
C PHE A 60 7.63 14.68 5.72
N GLY A 61 7.53 14.85 4.40
CA GLY A 61 8.48 15.63 3.61
C GLY A 61 8.41 17.13 3.90
N SER A 62 7.21 17.67 4.19
CA SER A 62 7.03 19.08 4.60
C SER A 62 7.45 19.34 6.05
N ALA A 63 7.43 18.31 6.90
CA ALA A 63 7.91 18.38 8.28
C ALA A 63 8.89 17.22 8.58
N PRO A 64 10.11 17.23 8.01
CA PRO A 64 11.08 16.18 8.23
C PRO A 64 11.47 16.11 9.71
N ALA A 65 11.35 14.91 10.28
CA ALA A 65 11.76 14.63 11.65
C ALA A 65 12.45 13.28 11.71
N HIS A 66 13.25 13.09 12.75
CA HIS A 66 13.95 11.85 12.99
C HIS A 66 13.97 11.50 14.48
N ALA A 67 14.05 10.21 14.77
CA ALA A 67 14.21 9.70 16.12
C ALA A 67 15.31 8.64 16.13
N LYS A 68 16.09 8.58 17.22
CA LYS A 68 16.98 7.43 17.44
C LYS A 68 16.15 6.22 17.82
N LEU A 69 16.55 5.04 17.37
CA LEU A 69 15.87 3.80 17.68
C LEU A 69 15.71 3.59 19.20
N ALA A 70 16.76 3.91 19.98
CA ALA A 70 16.72 3.80 21.44
C ALA A 70 15.67 4.73 22.08
N ASP A 71 15.45 5.92 21.53
CA ASP A 71 14.52 6.91 22.08
C ASP A 71 13.05 6.47 21.90
N LEU A 72 12.76 5.62 20.91
CA LEU A 72 11.43 5.02 20.70
C LEU A 72 11.02 4.06 21.83
N PHE A 73 11.97 3.56 22.62
CA PHE A 73 11.77 2.59 23.68
C PHE A 73 12.25 3.10 25.05
N HIS A 74 12.31 4.41 25.25
CA HIS A 74 12.77 5.00 26.51
C HIS A 74 11.96 4.56 27.74
N ASP A 75 10.66 4.27 27.55
CA ASP A 75 9.75 3.76 28.60
C ASP A 75 9.83 2.23 28.78
N GLU A 76 10.65 1.54 28.00
CA GLU A 76 10.82 0.07 28.02
C GLU A 76 12.26 -0.32 28.38
N PRO A 77 12.63 -0.32 29.68
CA PRO A 77 14.03 -0.43 30.12
C PRO A 77 14.77 -1.66 29.58
N ARG A 78 14.07 -2.77 29.42
CA ARG A 78 14.66 -4.02 28.90
C ARG A 78 15.03 -3.92 27.42
N ILE A 79 14.17 -3.28 26.62
CA ILE A 79 14.41 -3.07 25.19
C ILE A 79 15.47 -1.98 25.02
N PHE A 80 15.41 -0.92 25.83
CA PHE A 80 16.43 0.11 25.86
C PHE A 80 17.83 -0.46 26.15
N ASP A 81 17.96 -1.27 27.21
CA ASP A 81 19.23 -1.94 27.56
C ASP A 81 19.71 -2.90 26.46
N PHE A 82 18.78 -3.58 25.79
CA PHE A 82 19.09 -4.44 24.64
C PHE A 82 19.69 -3.64 23.48
N ILE A 83 19.06 -2.53 23.11
CA ILE A 83 19.54 -1.63 22.05
C ILE A 83 20.88 -1.00 22.45
N ALA A 84 21.03 -0.56 23.70
CA ALA A 84 22.22 0.12 24.18
C ALA A 84 23.50 -0.74 24.17
N ARG A 85 23.36 -2.07 24.18
CA ARG A 85 24.46 -3.04 24.12
C ARG A 85 24.96 -3.33 22.70
N ASP A 86 24.18 -2.98 21.68
CA ASP A 86 24.56 -3.13 20.28
C ASP A 86 24.90 -1.76 19.67
N PRO A 87 26.17 -1.51 19.28
CA PRO A 87 26.59 -0.21 18.75
C PRO A 87 25.84 0.22 17.48
N GLU A 88 25.43 -0.72 16.62
CA GLU A 88 24.72 -0.42 15.38
C GLU A 88 23.27 -0.03 15.68
N LEU A 89 22.58 -0.79 16.55
CA LEU A 89 21.20 -0.46 16.96
C LEU A 89 21.15 0.84 17.75
N LYS A 90 22.12 1.08 18.63
CA LYS A 90 22.24 2.32 19.41
C LYS A 90 22.43 3.56 18.53
N GLY A 91 23.15 3.41 17.41
CA GLY A 91 23.39 4.48 16.44
C GLY A 91 22.27 4.67 15.42
N ALA A 92 21.32 3.74 15.34
CA ALA A 92 20.28 3.75 14.32
C ALA A 92 19.33 4.95 14.48
N VAL A 93 19.08 5.65 13.36
CA VAL A 93 18.18 6.79 13.26
C VAL A 93 17.11 6.48 12.22
N ILE A 94 15.85 6.78 12.56
CA ILE A 94 14.70 6.59 11.67
C ILE A 94 14.18 7.98 11.28
N PHE A 95 14.08 8.23 9.98
CA PHE A 95 13.43 9.41 9.42
C PHE A 95 11.95 9.11 9.15
N ASN A 96 11.08 10.04 9.54
CA ASN A 96 9.63 9.87 9.42
C ASN A 96 9.16 9.68 7.97
N TYR A 97 9.75 10.39 7.01
CA TYR A 97 9.36 10.29 5.60
C TYR A 97 9.77 8.95 4.96
N TYR A 98 10.84 8.29 5.42
CA TYR A 98 11.11 6.90 5.03
C TYR A 98 10.12 5.95 5.72
N ALA A 99 9.83 6.18 6.99
CA ALA A 99 8.93 5.32 7.75
C ALA A 99 7.49 5.31 7.28
N ALA A 100 7.05 6.40 6.69
CA ALA A 100 5.69 6.59 6.24
C ALA A 100 5.49 6.29 4.74
N THR A 101 6.47 5.66 4.11
CA THR A 101 6.48 5.37 2.67
C THR A 101 6.97 3.95 2.41
N VAL A 102 7.47 3.67 1.20
CA VAL A 102 7.89 2.34 0.77
C VAL A 102 8.92 1.67 1.71
N ALA A 103 9.79 2.43 2.38
CA ALA A 103 10.75 1.83 3.33
C ALA A 103 10.06 1.22 4.56
N GLY A 104 9.00 1.86 5.08
CA GLY A 104 8.18 1.32 6.17
C GLY A 104 7.48 0.02 5.77
N ASN A 105 6.91 -0.01 4.56
CA ASN A 105 6.23 -1.20 4.04
C ASN A 105 7.19 -2.38 3.84
N LEU A 106 8.41 -2.12 3.35
CA LEU A 106 9.45 -3.14 3.22
C LEU A 106 9.95 -3.63 4.60
N ALA A 107 10.08 -2.72 5.58
CA ALA A 107 10.44 -3.09 6.94
C ALA A 107 9.37 -3.97 7.62
N GLN A 108 8.10 -3.63 7.42
CA GLN A 108 6.97 -4.44 7.90
C GLN A 108 7.01 -5.84 7.29
N SER A 109 7.20 -5.90 5.97
CA SER A 109 7.30 -7.16 5.24
C SER A 109 8.46 -8.01 5.74
N ALA A 110 9.61 -7.41 6.03
CA ALA A 110 10.76 -8.13 6.56
C ALA A 110 10.50 -8.77 7.93
N VAL A 111 9.62 -8.19 8.76
CA VAL A 111 9.30 -8.73 10.09
C VAL A 111 8.20 -9.78 10.04
N TYR A 112 7.13 -9.53 9.29
CA TYR A 112 5.93 -10.36 9.33
C TYR A 112 5.89 -11.45 8.26
N ASP A 113 6.58 -11.28 7.13
CA ASP A 113 6.61 -12.30 6.10
C ASP A 113 7.83 -13.21 6.24
N ALA A 114 7.52 -14.50 6.31
CA ALA A 114 8.51 -15.56 6.37
C ALA A 114 8.95 -15.91 4.94
N THR A 115 10.26 -15.80 4.70
CA THR A 115 11.06 -16.56 3.71
C THR A 115 10.33 -17.01 2.44
N PRO A 116 10.73 -16.56 1.24
CA PRO A 116 10.21 -17.13 0.00
C PRO A 116 10.40 -18.65 0.00
N THR A 117 9.33 -19.40 0.19
CA THR A 117 9.31 -20.87 0.12
C THR A 117 9.51 -21.37 -1.31
N VAL A 118 9.42 -20.48 -2.29
CA VAL A 118 9.55 -20.78 -3.71
C VAL A 118 10.69 -19.96 -4.32
N PRO A 119 11.66 -20.60 -5.01
CA PRO A 119 12.69 -19.88 -5.74
C PRO A 119 12.13 -19.25 -7.03
N ASP A 120 12.35 -17.95 -7.13
CA ASP A 120 12.72 -17.22 -8.34
C ASP A 120 11.64 -16.85 -9.39
N SER A 121 11.73 -15.58 -9.83
CA SER A 121 11.11 -14.92 -10.99
C SER A 121 9.61 -14.63 -11.08
N GLN A 122 8.74 -15.23 -10.27
CA GLN A 122 7.28 -14.96 -10.36
C GLN A 122 6.64 -14.42 -9.09
N ASN A 123 7.41 -14.20 -8.02
CA ASN A 123 6.83 -13.74 -6.77
C ASN A 123 6.72 -12.21 -6.78
N PRO A 124 5.51 -11.64 -6.91
CA PRO A 124 5.35 -10.22 -6.72
C PRO A 124 5.67 -9.92 -5.25
N ILE A 125 6.26 -8.75 -4.96
CA ILE A 125 6.59 -8.35 -3.58
C ILE A 125 5.34 -8.54 -2.71
N GLY A 126 4.19 -8.05 -3.15
CA GLY A 126 2.93 -8.52 -2.61
C GLY A 126 1.85 -8.60 -3.68
N PRO A 127 0.57 -8.61 -3.28
CA PRO A 127 -0.53 -8.98 -4.13
C PRO A 127 -0.68 -7.89 -5.18
N SER A 128 -0.81 -8.35 -6.42
CA SER A 128 -1.33 -7.49 -7.47
C SER A 128 -2.82 -7.23 -7.21
N GLY A 129 -3.35 -6.13 -7.74
CA GLY A 129 -4.78 -5.87 -7.69
C GLY A 129 -5.30 -5.48 -9.05
N THR A 130 -6.61 -5.55 -9.20
CA THR A 130 -7.32 -5.20 -10.42
C THR A 130 -8.51 -4.33 -10.10
N TRP A 131 -8.75 -3.35 -10.96
CA TRP A 131 -9.92 -2.50 -10.86
C TRP A 131 -11.15 -3.26 -11.34
N SER A 132 -12.17 -3.39 -10.48
CA SER A 132 -13.48 -3.84 -10.89
C SER A 132 -14.28 -2.63 -11.40
N SER A 133 -14.87 -2.78 -12.59
CA SER A 133 -15.90 -1.85 -13.06
C SER A 133 -17.25 -2.37 -12.55
N PHE A 134 -18.19 -1.48 -12.23
CA PHE A 134 -19.60 -1.83 -11.96
C PHE A 134 -20.36 -2.39 -13.20
N THR A 135 -19.71 -3.20 -14.04
CA THR A 135 -20.31 -3.88 -15.18
C THR A 135 -19.83 -5.33 -15.26
N GLN A 136 -19.98 -6.11 -14.20
CA GLN A 136 -20.04 -7.57 -14.32
C GLN A 136 -21.19 -8.15 -13.46
N ARG A 137 -22.44 -7.93 -13.90
CA ARG A 137 -23.44 -8.99 -13.78
C ARG A 137 -23.09 -10.05 -14.83
N GLY A 138 -22.26 -11.01 -14.43
CA GLY A 138 -22.01 -12.23 -15.17
C GLY A 138 -20.77 -12.21 -16.06
N GLY A 139 -19.76 -12.98 -15.66
CA GLY A 139 -18.71 -13.48 -16.54
C GLY A 139 -17.36 -12.80 -16.36
N SER A 140 -16.41 -13.55 -15.80
CA SER A 140 -14.98 -13.28 -15.74
C SER A 140 -14.44 -12.85 -17.10
N GLN A 141 -14.27 -11.54 -17.31
CA GLN A 141 -13.35 -11.02 -18.32
C GLN A 141 -12.34 -10.10 -17.63
N GLN A 142 -11.07 -10.49 -17.71
CA GLN A 142 -9.93 -9.61 -17.45
C GLN A 142 -10.03 -8.39 -18.37
N MET A 143 -10.04 -7.20 -17.77
CA MET A 143 -10.02 -5.93 -18.49
C MET A 143 -8.62 -5.73 -19.09
N THR A 144 -8.41 -6.21 -20.32
CA THR A 144 -7.21 -5.95 -21.13
C THR A 144 -7.41 -4.82 -22.15
N GLY A 145 -8.46 -4.00 -21.98
CA GLY A 145 -8.80 -2.90 -22.87
C GLY A 145 -8.62 -1.54 -22.20
N THR A 146 -8.15 -0.57 -22.98
CA THR A 146 -8.13 0.87 -22.69
C THR A 146 -9.36 1.25 -21.84
N ILE A 147 -9.12 1.72 -20.62
CA ILE A 147 -10.17 2.26 -19.76
C ILE A 147 -10.76 3.45 -20.52
N SER A 148 -11.97 3.26 -21.04
CA SER A 148 -12.73 4.35 -21.66
C SER A 148 -12.98 5.39 -20.58
N SER A 149 -12.76 6.68 -20.87
CA SER A 149 -12.84 7.84 -19.94
C SER A 149 -14.23 8.07 -19.29
N LYS A 150 -15.12 7.08 -19.34
CA LYS A 150 -16.46 7.09 -18.75
C LYS A 150 -16.73 5.95 -17.77
N ILE A 151 -15.80 5.01 -17.60
CA ILE A 151 -15.94 3.93 -16.61
C ILE A 151 -15.15 4.34 -15.38
N HIS A 152 -15.86 4.65 -14.30
CA HIS A 152 -15.25 4.99 -13.01
C HIS A 152 -15.07 3.65 -12.27
N PRO A 153 -13.84 3.16 -12.12
CA PRO A 153 -13.62 1.93 -11.37
C PRO A 153 -14.01 2.18 -9.90
N THR A 154 -14.85 1.30 -9.35
CA THR A 154 -15.51 1.53 -8.05
C THR A 154 -14.78 0.87 -6.90
N GLU A 155 -14.00 -0.18 -7.17
CA GLU A 155 -13.33 -0.99 -6.16
C GLU A 155 -12.03 -1.56 -6.72
N TYR A 156 -10.95 -1.50 -5.94
CA TYR A 156 -9.68 -2.16 -6.26
C TYR A 156 -9.61 -3.45 -5.46
N ALA A 157 -9.60 -4.58 -6.17
CA ALA A 157 -9.66 -5.90 -5.55
C ALA A 157 -8.30 -6.61 -5.69
N LEU A 158 -7.80 -7.16 -4.59
CA LEU A 158 -6.52 -7.86 -4.55
C LEU A 158 -6.63 -9.27 -5.14
N ALA A 159 -5.59 -9.69 -5.87
CA ALA A 159 -5.43 -11.07 -6.29
C ALA A 159 -5.42 -12.00 -5.07
N ASN A 160 -6.07 -13.15 -5.20
CA ASN A 160 -6.13 -14.16 -4.14
C ASN A 160 -4.85 -15.03 -4.18
N ASP A 161 -3.73 -14.38 -3.96
CA ASP A 161 -2.43 -15.03 -3.93
C ASP A 161 -2.13 -15.36 -2.48
N MET A 162 -2.33 -16.63 -2.09
CA MET A 162 -2.11 -17.10 -0.72
C MET A 162 -0.64 -17.45 -0.42
N GLU A 163 0.26 -17.31 -1.39
CA GLU A 163 1.71 -17.57 -1.26
C GLU A 163 2.48 -16.24 -1.30
N ARG A 164 2.39 -15.42 -0.25
CA ARG A 164 2.93 -14.05 -0.23
C ARG A 164 4.26 -13.97 0.52
N VAL A 165 5.17 -13.15 -0.01
CA VAL A 165 6.47 -12.84 0.62
C VAL A 165 6.50 -11.41 1.17
N SER A 166 5.53 -10.55 0.81
CA SER A 166 5.36 -9.24 1.44
C SER A 166 3.88 -8.84 1.63
N HIS A 167 3.62 -8.20 2.77
CA HIS A 167 2.36 -7.56 3.12
C HIS A 167 2.04 -6.34 2.25
N ALA A 168 3.05 -5.73 1.61
CA ALA A 168 2.89 -4.53 0.80
C ALA A 168 2.24 -4.84 -0.55
N THR A 169 1.11 -4.23 -0.87
CA THR A 169 0.45 -4.36 -2.18
C THR A 169 1.22 -3.62 -3.27
N ASN A 170 0.97 -3.94 -4.54
CA ASN A 170 1.54 -3.15 -5.64
C ASN A 170 1.12 -1.67 -5.58
N ALA A 171 -0.10 -1.39 -5.11
CA ALA A 171 -0.57 -0.02 -4.96
C ALA A 171 0.17 0.72 -3.83
N GLU A 172 0.45 0.05 -2.71
CA GLU A 172 1.28 0.56 -1.61
C GLU A 172 2.74 0.75 -2.02
N LEU A 173 3.29 -0.13 -2.87
CA LEU A 173 4.64 0.04 -3.40
C LEU A 173 4.72 1.25 -4.36
N TYR A 174 3.75 1.39 -5.26
CA TYR A 174 3.67 2.53 -6.16
C TYR A 174 3.47 3.84 -5.40
N GLY A 175 2.51 3.87 -4.46
CA GLY A 175 2.25 5.03 -3.61
C GLY A 175 3.39 5.35 -2.67
N GLY A 176 4.04 4.35 -2.10
CA GLY A 176 5.20 4.53 -1.23
C GLY A 176 6.42 5.04 -1.98
N ILE A 177 6.66 4.59 -3.22
CA ILE A 177 7.74 5.15 -4.07
C ILE A 177 7.42 6.61 -4.38
N ASP A 178 6.20 6.90 -4.84
CA ASP A 178 5.79 8.26 -5.20
C ASP A 178 5.84 9.20 -3.99
N GLY A 179 5.36 8.74 -2.82
CA GLY A 179 5.44 9.47 -1.57
C GLY A 179 6.87 9.76 -1.13
N LEU A 180 7.78 8.77 -1.23
CA LEU A 180 9.19 8.98 -0.90
C LEU A 180 9.85 9.98 -1.85
N LEU A 181 9.62 9.85 -3.16
CA LEU A 181 10.14 10.78 -4.16
C LEU A 181 9.66 12.20 -3.88
N LEU A 182 8.35 12.38 -3.70
CA LEU A 182 7.77 13.67 -3.37
C LEU A 182 8.33 14.22 -2.06
N ALA A 183 8.49 13.40 -1.02
CA ALA A 183 9.08 13.82 0.26
C ALA A 183 10.51 14.33 0.10
N ARG A 184 11.31 13.70 -0.77
CA ARG A 184 12.69 14.10 -1.04
C ARG A 184 12.77 15.38 -1.89
N LYS A 185 11.80 15.59 -2.77
CA LYS A 185 11.75 16.76 -3.66
C LYS A 185 11.13 17.99 -2.98
N PHE A 186 10.17 17.79 -2.07
CA PHE A 186 9.36 18.87 -1.51
C PHE A 186 10.17 19.96 -0.79
N PRO A 187 11.18 19.65 0.04
CA PRO A 187 12.02 20.67 0.70
C PRO A 187 12.73 21.62 -0.28
N GLU A 188 12.94 21.20 -1.52
CA GLU A 188 13.56 22.03 -2.57
C GLU A 188 12.55 22.99 -3.24
N THR A 189 11.24 22.72 -3.10
CA THR A 189 10.15 23.35 -3.87
C THR A 189 9.18 24.21 -3.07
N GLU A 190 9.38 24.34 -1.75
CA GLU A 190 8.55 25.10 -0.78
C GLU A 190 8.13 26.52 -1.23
N SER A 191 8.83 27.15 -2.17
CA SER A 191 8.48 28.48 -2.69
C SER A 191 7.45 28.50 -3.83
N SER A 192 7.15 27.37 -4.47
CA SER A 192 6.41 27.33 -5.75
C SER A 192 5.08 26.58 -5.72
N PHE A 193 4.81 25.75 -4.72
CA PHE A 193 3.61 24.92 -4.66
C PHE A 193 2.90 25.03 -3.31
N THR A 194 1.90 25.91 -3.23
CA THR A 194 1.05 26.04 -2.04
C THR A 194 -0.11 25.03 -2.00
N ASP A 195 -0.42 24.40 -3.14
CA ASP A 195 -1.64 23.61 -3.30
C ASP A 195 -1.33 22.14 -3.63
N LEU A 196 -1.76 21.25 -2.73
CA LEU A 196 -1.63 19.80 -2.88
C LEU A 196 -2.18 19.28 -4.22
N SER A 197 -3.33 19.80 -4.66
CA SER A 197 -3.95 19.40 -5.94
C SER A 197 -3.05 19.68 -7.14
N ARG A 198 -2.35 20.82 -7.16
CA ARG A 198 -1.42 21.18 -8.24
C ARG A 198 -0.19 20.29 -8.25
N ILE A 199 0.32 19.94 -7.08
CA ILE A 199 1.47 19.03 -6.95
C ILE A 199 1.10 17.65 -7.53
N LEU A 200 -0.04 17.11 -7.11
CA LEU A 200 -0.50 15.80 -7.55
C LEU A 200 -0.85 15.80 -9.04
N GLU A 201 -1.55 16.83 -9.52
CA GLU A 201 -1.86 17.00 -10.96
C GLU A 201 -0.57 17.06 -11.78
N ALA A 202 0.42 17.85 -11.37
CA ALA A 202 1.68 17.95 -12.07
C ALA A 202 2.47 16.63 -12.02
N TYR A 203 2.60 16.00 -10.84
CA TYR A 203 3.36 14.76 -10.65
C TYR A 203 2.80 13.57 -11.43
N TYR A 204 1.47 13.45 -11.51
CA TYR A 204 0.78 12.43 -12.30
C TYR A 204 0.42 12.86 -13.72
N SER A 205 0.92 14.00 -14.19
CA SER A 205 0.84 14.39 -15.60
C SER A 205 2.11 14.00 -16.37
N ASP A 206 2.02 14.01 -17.71
CA ASP A 206 3.18 13.84 -18.58
C ASP A 206 4.25 14.94 -18.42
N ARG A 207 3.88 16.09 -17.82
CA ARG A 207 4.80 17.21 -17.62
C ARG A 207 5.69 17.02 -16.40
N GLY A 208 5.23 16.27 -15.39
CA GLY A 208 5.88 16.15 -14.08
C GLY A 208 6.06 17.49 -13.34
N LEU A 209 6.80 17.43 -12.25
CA LEU A 209 7.22 18.56 -11.44
C LEU A 209 8.54 19.14 -11.99
N GLY A 210 8.48 20.33 -12.58
CA GLY A 210 9.67 21.03 -13.05
C GLY A 210 9.34 22.23 -13.95
N PRO A 211 10.33 23.07 -14.28
CA PRO A 211 10.16 24.13 -15.26
C PRO A 211 9.71 23.54 -16.60
N ALA A 212 8.65 24.09 -17.18
CA ALA A 212 8.17 23.67 -18.50
C ALA A 212 9.31 23.77 -19.54
N GLY A 213 9.68 22.64 -20.16
CA GLY A 213 10.69 22.59 -21.22
C GLY A 213 12.01 21.90 -20.85
N ASP A 214 12.23 21.52 -19.59
CA ASP A 214 13.37 20.66 -19.22
C ASP A 214 13.01 19.17 -19.34
N ALA A 215 13.14 18.65 -20.56
CA ALA A 215 12.89 17.25 -20.87
C ALA A 215 13.95 16.29 -20.27
N SER A 216 15.01 16.80 -19.63
CA SER A 216 16.15 15.95 -19.26
C SER A 216 15.86 15.04 -18.07
N ARG A 217 14.90 15.39 -17.19
CA ARG A 217 14.34 14.53 -16.13
C ARG A 217 12.94 15.01 -15.71
N VAL A 218 11.89 14.47 -16.33
CA VAL A 218 10.52 14.69 -15.84
C VAL A 218 10.42 14.06 -14.44
N PHE A 219 10.34 14.88 -13.40
CA PHE A 219 10.11 14.42 -12.04
C PHE A 219 8.63 14.08 -11.89
N GLY A 220 8.25 12.84 -12.17
CA GLY A 220 6.85 12.43 -12.19
C GLY A 220 6.68 10.93 -12.11
N ALA A 221 5.43 10.52 -11.89
CA ALA A 221 5.00 9.13 -11.80
C ALA A 221 5.39 8.29 -13.04
N CYS A 222 5.47 8.92 -14.22
CA CYS A 222 5.92 8.31 -15.47
C CYS A 222 7.36 7.78 -15.41
N ASN A 223 8.22 8.37 -14.58
CA ASN A 223 9.64 8.02 -14.45
C ASN A 223 9.99 7.55 -13.02
N ARG A 224 8.99 7.17 -12.21
CA ARG A 224 9.17 6.84 -10.78
C ARG A 224 10.30 5.82 -10.53
N PHE A 225 10.42 4.79 -11.36
CA PHE A 225 11.43 3.75 -11.18
C PHE A 225 12.84 4.24 -11.52
N GLY A 226 12.97 5.14 -12.50
CA GLY A 226 14.23 5.80 -12.80
C GLY A 226 14.63 6.77 -11.68
N LEU A 227 13.66 7.51 -11.14
CA LEU A 227 13.88 8.47 -10.06
C LEU A 227 14.25 7.80 -8.73
N VAL A 228 13.57 6.71 -8.35
CA VAL A 228 13.87 6.00 -7.10
C VAL A 228 15.19 5.22 -7.17
N GLY A 229 15.65 4.89 -8.38
CA GLY A 229 16.97 4.32 -8.62
C GLY A 229 18.09 5.35 -8.73
N ASP A 230 17.78 6.66 -8.67
CA ASP A 230 18.80 7.71 -8.70
C ASP A 230 19.40 7.91 -7.30
N GLU A 231 20.67 7.50 -7.14
CA GLU A 231 21.42 7.62 -5.89
C GLU A 231 21.55 9.06 -5.37
N SER A 232 21.35 10.08 -6.21
CA SER A 232 21.31 11.48 -5.76
C SER A 232 19.98 11.86 -5.09
N LEU A 233 18.88 11.16 -5.41
CA LEU A 233 17.56 11.40 -4.83
C LEU A 233 17.28 10.46 -3.66
N VAL A 234 17.50 9.17 -3.85
CA VAL A 234 17.25 8.10 -2.88
C VAL A 234 18.51 7.23 -2.77
N PRO A 235 19.46 7.58 -1.89
CA PRO A 235 20.66 6.78 -1.68
C PRO A 235 20.29 5.37 -1.21
N SER A 236 20.76 4.34 -1.91
CA SER A 236 20.41 2.95 -1.59
C SER A 236 20.94 2.50 -0.23
N THR A 237 22.08 3.07 0.19
CA THR A 237 22.66 2.83 1.52
C THR A 237 21.76 3.40 2.63
N GLU A 238 21.21 4.60 2.42
CA GLU A 238 20.28 5.20 3.38
C GLU A 238 18.98 4.39 3.44
N MET A 239 18.44 3.99 2.28
CA MET A 239 17.25 3.13 2.18
C MET A 239 17.41 1.81 2.97
N ASP A 240 18.54 1.09 2.83
CA ASP A 240 18.82 -0.13 3.61
C ASP A 240 18.86 0.15 5.11
N LEU A 241 19.58 1.20 5.53
CA LEU A 241 19.67 1.59 6.94
C LEU A 241 18.29 1.91 7.53
N GLN A 242 17.44 2.61 6.78
CA GLN A 242 16.09 2.96 7.22
C GLN A 242 15.20 1.72 7.35
N ILE A 243 15.15 0.86 6.33
CA ILE A 243 14.36 -0.38 6.36
C ILE A 243 14.79 -1.25 7.54
N ARG A 244 16.10 -1.40 7.73
CA ARG A 244 16.67 -2.20 8.81
C ARG A 244 16.31 -1.64 10.18
N ALA A 245 16.54 -0.35 10.42
CA ALA A 245 16.22 0.29 11.70
C ALA A 245 14.73 0.14 12.06
N MET A 246 13.84 0.29 11.07
CA MET A 246 12.41 0.13 11.25
C MET A 246 11.99 -1.33 11.47
N ALA A 247 12.62 -2.29 10.78
CA ALA A 247 12.37 -3.71 11.00
C ALA A 247 12.76 -4.10 12.44
N TYR A 248 13.88 -3.58 12.97
CA TYR A 248 14.22 -3.74 14.39
C TYR A 248 13.18 -3.13 15.31
N ALA A 249 12.77 -1.88 15.06
CA ALA A 249 11.76 -1.21 15.88
C ALA A 249 10.47 -2.04 15.94
N LEU A 250 10.00 -2.51 14.79
CA LEU A 250 8.79 -3.31 14.69
C LEU A 250 8.94 -4.68 15.35
N TYR A 251 10.06 -5.37 15.16
CA TYR A 251 10.34 -6.64 15.83
C TYR A 251 10.35 -6.51 17.36
N LEU A 252 11.05 -5.50 17.88
CA LEU A 252 11.15 -5.27 19.32
C LEU A 252 9.80 -4.89 19.93
N LYS A 253 9.02 -4.05 19.23
CA LYS A 253 7.66 -3.68 19.64
C LYS A 253 6.72 -4.90 19.68
N THR A 254 6.84 -5.81 18.73
CA THR A 254 5.94 -6.97 18.61
C THR A 254 6.29 -8.11 19.55
N HIS A 255 7.57 -8.33 19.82
CA HIS A 255 8.02 -9.48 20.61
C HIS A 255 8.21 -9.17 22.10
N GLY A 256 8.25 -7.89 22.50
CA GLY A 256 8.17 -7.46 23.90
C GLY A 256 9.21 -8.11 24.85
N PRO A 257 9.04 -7.97 26.18
CA PRO A 257 10.05 -8.34 27.18
C PRO A 257 10.06 -9.84 27.54
N TYR A 258 9.67 -10.72 26.61
CA TYR A 258 10.05 -12.14 26.68
C TYR A 258 11.58 -12.23 26.67
N PRO A 259 12.21 -13.30 27.17
CA PRO A 259 13.66 -13.39 27.14
C PRO A 259 14.14 -13.25 25.69
N LEU A 260 14.61 -12.05 25.36
CA LEU A 260 15.08 -11.75 24.02
C LEU A 260 16.30 -12.62 23.77
N PRO A 261 16.39 -13.27 22.59
CA PRO A 261 17.63 -13.89 22.18
C PRO A 261 18.78 -12.86 22.23
N PRO A 262 20.05 -13.31 22.23
CA PRO A 262 21.18 -12.39 22.13
C PRO A 262 21.00 -11.40 20.98
N ALA A 263 21.39 -10.14 21.19
CA ALA A 263 21.17 -9.08 20.21
C ALA A 263 21.73 -9.43 18.83
N GLN A 264 22.90 -10.07 18.77
CA GLN A 264 23.49 -10.51 17.51
C GLN A 264 22.64 -11.56 16.77
N THR A 265 21.93 -12.42 17.49
CA THR A 265 21.08 -13.46 16.89
C THR A 265 19.81 -12.85 16.29
N VAL A 266 19.16 -11.96 17.04
CA VAL A 266 18.03 -11.18 16.51
C VAL A 266 18.49 -10.39 15.29
N ARG A 267 19.69 -9.80 15.38
CA ARG A 267 20.25 -8.98 14.33
C ARG A 267 20.47 -9.75 13.03
N ALA A 268 21.20 -10.85 13.12
CA ALA A 268 21.45 -11.72 11.96
C ALA A 268 20.16 -12.17 11.28
N SER A 269 19.11 -12.52 12.07
CA SER A 269 17.85 -12.98 11.50
C SER A 269 17.06 -11.87 10.81
N ILE A 270 16.99 -10.67 11.40
CA ILE A 270 16.31 -9.53 10.77
C ILE A 270 17.05 -9.08 9.53
N ASP A 271 18.38 -9.02 9.59
CA ASP A 271 19.22 -8.63 8.46
C ASP A 271 19.02 -9.57 7.26
N GLU A 272 18.95 -10.88 7.48
CA GLU A 272 18.67 -11.86 6.42
C GLU A 272 17.32 -11.60 5.74
N ARG A 273 16.27 -11.32 6.54
CA ARG A 273 14.92 -11.03 6.03
C ARG A 273 14.87 -9.72 5.27
N VAL A 274 15.50 -8.68 5.80
CA VAL A 274 15.62 -7.37 5.14
C VAL A 274 16.34 -7.52 3.79
N GLN A 275 17.43 -8.29 3.72
CA GLN A 275 18.13 -8.55 2.45
C GLN A 275 17.25 -9.29 1.45
N SER A 276 16.44 -10.26 1.90
CA SER A 276 15.49 -10.96 1.04
C SER A 276 14.46 -10.00 0.44
N VAL A 277 13.84 -9.14 1.25
CA VAL A 277 12.84 -8.16 0.79
C VAL A 277 13.47 -7.09 -0.11
N LEU A 278 14.66 -6.61 0.23
CA LEU A 278 15.40 -5.65 -0.60
C LEU A 278 15.74 -6.20 -1.98
N ARG A 279 16.08 -7.49 -2.07
CA ARG A 279 16.32 -8.14 -3.37
C ARG A 279 15.06 -8.10 -4.23
N LEU A 280 13.91 -8.52 -3.68
CA LEU A 280 12.63 -8.49 -4.39
C LEU A 280 12.27 -7.05 -4.82
N TYR A 281 12.47 -6.08 -3.93
CA TYR A 281 12.28 -4.65 -4.22
C TYR A 281 13.13 -4.16 -5.39
N ARG A 282 14.42 -4.52 -5.42
CA ARG A 282 15.31 -4.15 -6.52
C ARG A 282 14.88 -4.79 -7.84
N ASP A 283 14.46 -6.06 -7.81
CA ASP A 283 13.97 -6.74 -9.01
C ASP A 283 12.68 -6.08 -9.54
N PHE A 284 11.77 -5.71 -8.65
CA PHE A 284 10.56 -4.95 -8.99
C PHE A 284 10.87 -3.60 -9.64
N VAL A 285 11.74 -2.79 -9.02
CA VAL A 285 12.16 -1.49 -9.57
C VAL A 285 12.82 -1.68 -10.94
N ALA A 286 13.73 -2.66 -11.07
CA ALA A 286 14.40 -2.96 -12.33
C ALA A 286 13.43 -3.40 -13.44
N SER A 287 12.42 -4.21 -13.09
CA SER A 287 11.37 -4.62 -14.04
C SER A 287 10.57 -3.42 -14.56
N GLY A 288 10.24 -2.47 -13.69
CA GLY A 288 9.51 -1.25 -14.03
C GLY A 288 10.30 -0.33 -14.96
N VAL A 289 11.61 -0.16 -14.73
CA VAL A 289 12.50 0.59 -15.64
C VAL A 289 12.50 0.01 -17.06
N ASN A 290 12.46 -1.33 -17.17
CA ASN A 290 12.49 -2.02 -18.47
C ASN A 290 11.13 -2.00 -19.22
N VAL A 291 10.03 -1.72 -18.52
CA VAL A 291 8.72 -1.46 -19.14
C VAL A 291 8.68 -0.04 -19.70
N TRP A 292 9.19 0.94 -18.95
CA TRP A 292 9.19 2.33 -19.39
C TRP A 292 9.96 2.53 -20.70
N LYS A 293 11.18 1.99 -20.82
CA LYS A 293 11.99 2.03 -22.06
C LYS A 293 11.34 1.41 -23.31
N ARG A 294 10.22 0.69 -23.14
CA ARG A 294 9.44 0.10 -24.24
C ARG A 294 8.22 0.95 -24.60
N THR A 295 7.75 1.82 -23.70
CA THR A 295 6.55 2.65 -23.87
C THR A 295 6.81 4.02 -24.50
N ASP A 296 8.05 4.36 -24.83
CA ASP A 296 8.51 5.57 -25.55
C ASP A 296 7.79 5.82 -26.90
N ASN A 297 6.94 4.88 -27.36
CA ASN A 297 6.22 4.88 -28.63
C ASN A 297 4.69 5.05 -28.52
N LEU A 298 4.12 5.35 -27.35
CA LEU A 298 2.67 5.55 -27.19
C LEU A 298 2.32 7.02 -26.88
N SER A 299 1.39 7.57 -27.66
CA SER A 299 0.89 8.95 -27.51
C SER A 299 0.07 9.10 -26.22
N PRO A 300 0.16 10.23 -25.49
CA PRO A 300 -0.51 10.39 -24.21
C PRO A 300 -2.01 10.70 -24.36
N ALA A 301 -2.80 10.25 -23.38
CA ALA A 301 -4.17 10.70 -23.15
C ALA A 301 -4.18 11.92 -22.24
N SER A 302 -5.21 12.76 -22.35
CA SER A 302 -5.15 14.16 -21.91
C SER A 302 -6.00 14.49 -20.68
N ASN A 303 -6.38 13.55 -19.82
CA ASN A 303 -7.20 13.86 -18.63
C ASN A 303 -6.93 12.88 -17.47
N VAL A 304 -6.46 13.40 -16.34
CA VAL A 304 -6.31 12.66 -15.07
C VAL A 304 -7.51 12.98 -14.16
N ASP A 305 -8.35 12.00 -13.87
CA ASP A 305 -9.39 12.10 -12.84
C ASP A 305 -8.92 11.40 -11.56
N ILE A 306 -8.57 12.18 -10.54
CA ILE A 306 -8.18 11.67 -9.20
C ILE A 306 -9.45 11.54 -8.35
N PHE A 307 -9.92 10.30 -8.14
CA PHE A 307 -11.01 10.02 -7.21
C PHE A 307 -10.45 9.64 -5.84
N VAL A 308 -10.46 10.59 -4.90
CA VAL A 308 -10.13 10.29 -3.50
C VAL A 308 -11.43 10.01 -2.75
N ASN A 309 -11.69 8.74 -2.42
CA ASN A 309 -12.75 8.40 -1.47
C ASN A 309 -12.14 8.37 -0.05
N LEU A 310 -12.24 9.50 0.66
CA LEU A 310 -11.87 9.58 2.07
C LEU A 310 -13.08 9.17 2.91
N ASP A 311 -13.17 7.89 3.28
CA ASP A 311 -14.07 7.46 4.36
C ASP A 311 -13.53 7.96 5.70
N LEU A 312 -13.79 9.23 5.99
CA LEU A 312 -13.60 9.83 7.31
C LEU A 312 -14.88 9.67 8.13
N GLU A 313 -15.31 8.43 8.39
CA GLU A 313 -16.27 8.18 9.46
C GLU A 313 -15.53 8.03 10.80
N GLY A 314 -15.25 9.19 11.41
CA GLY A 314 -14.86 9.26 12.81
C GLY A 314 -16.00 8.72 13.69
N LYS A 315 -15.77 7.56 14.33
CA LYS A 315 -16.53 7.16 15.50
C LYS A 315 -16.14 8.07 16.67
N GLU A 316 -16.82 9.20 16.78
CA GLU A 316 -16.86 9.93 18.05
C GLU A 316 -17.43 9.03 19.15
N SER A 317 -16.65 8.92 20.22
CA SER A 317 -16.91 8.13 21.40
C SER A 317 -18.23 8.52 22.08
N GLN A 318 -19.18 7.58 22.14
CA GLN A 318 -20.27 7.63 23.11
C GLN A 318 -19.75 7.24 24.51
N GLU A 319 -19.06 8.16 25.18
CA GLU A 319 -18.86 8.10 26.64
C GLU A 319 -18.96 9.51 27.24
N ALA A 320 -20.16 10.09 27.19
CA ALA A 320 -20.49 11.29 27.95
C ALA A 320 -21.98 11.35 28.30
N GLN A 321 -22.54 10.27 28.85
CA GLN A 321 -23.88 10.31 29.47
C GLN A 321 -24.08 9.18 30.50
N SER A 322 -23.19 9.10 31.48
CA SER A 322 -23.48 8.45 32.76
C SER A 322 -22.98 9.35 33.88
N GLY A 323 -23.84 10.25 34.33
CA GLY A 323 -23.47 11.24 35.34
C GLY A 323 -24.46 12.37 35.53
N LYS A 324 -25.75 12.04 35.69
CA LYS A 324 -26.77 12.86 36.39
C LYS A 324 -28.10 12.13 36.37
N ASN A 325 -28.43 11.50 37.49
CA ASN A 325 -29.76 11.53 38.10
C ASN A 325 -29.61 11.09 39.56
N ARG A 326 -29.60 12.09 40.43
CA ARG A 326 -30.19 12.03 41.77
C ARG A 326 -31.69 12.23 41.60
#